data_AF-A0A178E7Y7-F1
#
_entry.id   AF-A0A178E7Y7-F1
#
_cell.length_a   1.000
_cell.length_b   1.000
_cell.length_c   1.000
_cell.angle_alpha   90.00
_cell.angle_beta   90.00
_cell.angle_gamma   90.00
#
_symmetry.space_group_name_H-M   'P 1'
#
loop_
_entity.id
_entity.type
_entity.pdbx_description
1 polymer ?
#
loop_
_entity_poly.entity_id
_entity_poly.type
_entity_poly.pdbx_seq_one_letter_code
_entity_poly.pdbx_strand_id
1 'polypeptide(L)'
;MAPKGGRGGGGRGGGGISSCPGAFSDTYSQVAFANVVLFFAVFVGISIGLCTVRKKAGATGSRLLAAPYALSVFLFILGYGLELIAAVLQECGTADSSTYFGIYIATNIFYYLAYWLLLFVVVYTLNTMLREHLGGMTSVYKVIYIAILGFMFALTVAQIGISSYNLWTQTNGGYDANAEPIIQPAEGLRIAYIVFYLVSVLVSGALSLQAIFAMRSRRLPGGDLLGWVIALIFAMVLWNLLSLVFAATYLQNEPLEFDASAGLSYVLNFFQALSFIFILCIAKHVAWTKTAAATTTPVTYAPVDQQPTYAYTAPAGQQQYYYQQQAPVYNSTVPTK
;
A
#
# COMPACT_ATOMS: atom_id res chain seq x y z
N MET A 1 72.37 41.95 22.21
CA MET A 1 70.90 42.05 22.19
C MET A 1 70.34 40.68 21.83
N ALA A 2 69.41 40.18 22.65
CA ALA A 2 68.89 38.80 22.65
C ALA A 2 67.81 38.56 21.57
N PRO A 3 67.53 37.29 21.18
CA PRO A 3 66.48 36.94 20.23
C PRO A 3 65.10 37.05 20.89
N LYS A 4 64.10 37.55 20.16
CA LYS A 4 62.73 37.69 20.67
C LYS A 4 61.71 37.16 19.67
N GLY A 5 61.14 36.00 20.01
CA GLY A 5 59.73 35.67 19.78
C GLY A 5 59.36 34.94 18.49
N GLY A 6 59.16 33.62 18.60
CA GLY A 6 58.22 32.92 17.72
C GLY A 6 56.78 33.03 18.25
N ARG A 7 55.79 33.01 17.35
CA ARG A 7 54.44 32.37 17.47
C ARG A 7 53.47 32.89 16.40
N GLY A 8 52.71 31.97 15.81
CA GLY A 8 51.37 32.19 15.24
C GLY A 8 51.34 32.51 13.75
N GLY A 9 50.47 31.94 12.92
CA GLY A 9 49.27 31.16 13.23
C GLY A 9 48.75 30.39 12.02
N GLY A 10 48.02 29.31 12.30
CA GLY A 10 47.37 28.48 11.31
C GLY A 10 46.27 29.26 10.57
N GLY A 11 46.38 29.27 9.25
CA GLY A 11 45.26 29.60 8.38
C GLY A 11 44.24 28.48 8.46
N ARG A 12 43.17 28.70 9.24
CA ARG A 12 41.92 27.96 9.09
C ARG A 12 41.43 28.24 7.66
N GLY A 13 41.62 27.27 6.77
CA GLY A 13 40.94 27.26 5.48
C GLY A 13 39.45 27.34 5.73
N GLY A 14 38.87 28.49 5.34
CA GLY A 14 37.43 28.71 5.43
C GLY A 14 36.72 27.62 4.63
N GLY A 15 35.73 26.99 5.25
CA GLY A 15 34.77 26.16 4.55
C GLY A 15 34.03 27.03 3.54
N GLY A 16 34.54 27.09 2.32
CA GLY A 16 33.77 27.55 1.18
C GLY A 16 32.55 26.65 1.09
N ILE A 17 31.36 27.22 1.22
CA ILE A 17 30.13 26.58 0.78
C ILE A 17 30.40 26.20 -0.68
N SER A 18 30.55 24.90 -0.94
CA SER A 18 30.78 24.37 -2.28
C SER A 18 29.51 24.57 -3.09
N SER A 19 29.30 25.79 -3.55
CA SER A 19 28.24 26.11 -4.49
C SER A 19 28.52 25.31 -5.77
N CYS A 20 27.52 24.62 -6.31
CA CYS A 20 27.56 24.02 -7.65
C CYS A 20 27.01 25.06 -8.64
N PRO A 21 27.84 25.99 -9.18
CA PRO A 21 27.36 27.02 -10.08
C PRO A 21 26.79 26.39 -11.35
N GLY A 22 25.58 26.77 -11.73
CA GLY A 22 24.90 26.27 -12.93
C GLY A 22 24.09 24.98 -12.74
N ALA A 23 24.07 24.39 -11.54
CA ALA A 23 23.23 23.25 -11.21
C ALA A 23 21.74 23.61 -11.39
N PHE A 24 20.97 22.70 -11.98
CA PHE A 24 19.56 22.88 -12.31
C PHE A 24 19.29 24.12 -13.18
N SER A 25 20.17 24.40 -14.13
CA SER A 25 19.98 25.52 -15.08
C SER A 25 18.91 25.24 -16.13
N ASP A 26 18.66 23.96 -16.44
CA ASP A 26 17.67 23.54 -17.43
C ASP A 26 16.29 23.28 -16.79
N THR A 27 15.23 23.62 -17.53
CA THR A 27 13.84 23.44 -17.08
C THR A 27 13.49 21.97 -16.86
N TYR A 28 14.03 21.05 -17.67
CA TYR A 28 13.84 19.60 -17.49
C TYR A 28 14.29 19.15 -16.10
N SER A 29 15.53 19.49 -15.75
CA SER A 29 16.13 19.10 -14.47
C SER A 29 15.40 19.74 -13.29
N GLN A 30 14.97 21.00 -13.40
CA GLN A 30 14.21 21.67 -12.35
C GLN A 30 12.87 20.99 -12.07
N VAL A 31 12.11 20.65 -13.12
CA VAL A 31 10.80 20.01 -12.99
C VAL A 31 10.94 18.58 -12.45
N ALA A 32 11.89 17.80 -12.97
CA ALA A 32 12.15 16.45 -12.47
C ALA A 32 12.59 16.46 -11.00
N PHE A 33 13.48 17.38 -10.63
CA PHE A 33 13.94 17.55 -9.25
C PHE A 33 12.80 17.98 -8.32
N ALA A 34 11.98 18.95 -8.73
CA ALA A 34 10.83 19.40 -7.95
C ALA A 34 9.83 18.27 -7.70
N ASN A 35 9.60 17.40 -8.69
CA ASN A 35 8.75 16.21 -8.54
C ASN A 35 9.31 15.27 -7.46
N VAL A 36 10.60 14.92 -7.54
CA VAL A 36 11.28 14.05 -6.57
C VAL A 36 11.22 14.63 -5.16
N VAL A 37 11.54 15.92 -5.00
CA VAL A 37 11.50 16.62 -3.69
C VAL A 37 10.10 16.66 -3.11
N LEU A 38 9.10 16.98 -3.94
CA LEU A 38 7.70 17.05 -3.50
C LEU A 38 7.24 15.68 -2.97
N PHE A 39 7.44 14.62 -3.75
CA PHE A 39 6.97 13.30 -3.35
C PHE A 39 7.81 12.67 -2.24
N PHE A 40 9.11 12.96 -2.16
CA PHE A 40 9.91 12.64 -0.98
C PHE A 40 9.26 13.23 0.30
N ALA A 41 8.93 14.53 0.28
CA ALA A 41 8.28 15.20 1.40
C ALA A 41 6.89 14.59 1.72
N VAL A 42 6.11 14.25 0.69
CA VAL A 42 4.81 13.58 0.87
C VAL A 42 4.98 12.22 1.54
N PHE A 43 5.93 11.38 1.11
CA PHE A 43 6.17 10.07 1.73
C PHE A 43 6.73 10.16 3.15
N VAL A 44 7.56 11.16 3.45
CA VAL A 44 7.95 11.49 4.83
C VAL A 44 6.72 11.87 5.66
N GLY A 45 5.83 12.71 5.11
CA GLY A 45 4.55 13.05 5.75
C GLY A 45 3.66 11.83 6.00
N ILE A 46 3.56 10.90 5.05
CA ILE A 46 2.85 9.63 5.19
C ILE A 46 3.47 8.77 6.30
N SER A 47 4.81 8.74 6.42
CA SER A 47 5.51 8.00 7.48
C SER A 47 5.24 8.58 8.88
N ILE A 48 5.23 9.92 9.00
CA ILE A 48 4.80 10.58 10.25
C ILE A 48 3.32 10.26 10.54
N GLY A 49 2.48 10.35 9.52
CA GLY A 49 1.06 9.96 9.56
C GLY A 49 0.86 8.53 10.05
N LEU A 50 1.64 7.58 9.52
CA LEU A 50 1.67 6.18 9.95
C LEU A 50 1.93 6.04 11.45
N CYS A 51 2.95 6.72 11.98
CA CYS A 51 3.25 6.70 13.41
C CYS A 51 2.10 7.23 14.27
N THR A 52 1.43 8.30 13.84
CA THR A 52 0.31 8.89 14.59
C THR A 52 -0.96 8.05 14.49
N VAL A 53 -1.28 7.53 13.31
CA VAL A 53 -2.45 6.68 13.08
C VAL A 53 -2.26 5.34 13.77
N ARG A 54 -1.09 4.71 13.69
CA ARG A 54 -0.84 3.41 14.35
C ARG A 54 -0.99 3.48 15.88
N LYS A 55 -0.65 4.60 16.51
CA LYS A 55 -0.89 4.82 17.95
C LYS A 55 -2.37 4.93 18.31
N LYS A 56 -3.20 5.44 17.38
CA LYS A 56 -4.64 5.66 17.58
C LYS A 56 -5.51 4.52 17.06
N ALA A 57 -5.04 3.80 16.06
CA ALA A 57 -5.69 2.64 15.49
C ALA A 57 -5.60 1.51 16.51
N GLY A 58 -6.74 0.99 16.97
CA GLY A 58 -6.76 -0.15 17.89
C GLY A 58 -6.03 -1.37 17.31
N ALA A 59 -5.93 -2.45 18.10
CA ALA A 59 -5.19 -3.66 17.74
C ALA A 59 -5.48 -4.14 16.29
N THR A 60 -6.76 -4.19 15.92
CA THR A 60 -7.20 -4.58 14.58
C THR A 60 -6.71 -3.63 13.47
N GLY A 61 -6.94 -2.32 13.59
CA GLY A 61 -6.52 -1.34 12.57
C GLY A 61 -4.99 -1.27 12.40
N SER A 62 -4.25 -1.47 13.48
CA SER A 62 -2.78 -1.51 13.44
C SER A 62 -2.22 -2.68 12.62
N ARG A 63 -3.00 -3.75 12.38
CA ARG A 63 -2.60 -4.89 11.53
C ARG A 63 -2.56 -4.50 10.05
N LEU A 64 -3.41 -3.57 9.60
CA LEU A 64 -3.33 -3.04 8.23
C LEU A 64 -2.04 -2.23 8.03
N LEU A 65 -1.61 -1.54 9.09
CA LEU A 65 -0.40 -0.72 9.16
C LEU A 65 0.82 -1.49 9.68
N ALA A 66 0.82 -2.81 9.51
CA ALA A 66 1.90 -3.70 9.96
C ALA A 66 3.17 -3.52 9.11
N ALA A 67 4.13 -4.42 9.33
CA ALA A 67 5.45 -4.40 8.69
C ALA A 67 5.41 -4.23 7.16
N PRO A 68 4.52 -4.87 6.37
CA PRO A 68 4.52 -4.70 4.91
C PRO A 68 4.22 -3.26 4.47
N TYR A 69 3.26 -2.59 5.12
CA TYR A 69 2.93 -1.20 4.82
C TYR A 69 4.06 -0.25 5.22
N ALA A 70 4.57 -0.41 6.45
CA ALA A 70 5.67 0.40 6.96
C ALA A 70 6.94 0.24 6.11
N LEU A 71 7.25 -0.99 5.72
CA LEU A 71 8.38 -1.31 4.85
C LEU A 71 8.18 -0.71 3.46
N SER A 72 6.99 -0.82 2.86
CA SER A 72 6.69 -0.20 1.57
C SER A 72 6.93 1.32 1.59
N VAL A 73 6.42 2.03 2.61
CA VAL A 73 6.67 3.47 2.78
C VAL A 73 8.16 3.76 2.97
N PHE A 74 8.86 2.96 3.78
CA PHE A 74 10.29 3.11 4.02
C PHE A 74 11.11 2.94 2.73
N LEU A 75 10.81 1.93 1.92
CA LEU A 75 11.49 1.71 0.63
C LEU A 75 11.19 2.85 -0.35
N PHE A 76 9.98 3.42 -0.36
CA PHE A 76 9.71 4.63 -1.16
C PHE A 76 10.55 5.83 -0.70
N ILE A 77 10.68 6.06 0.61
CA ILE A 77 11.52 7.14 1.15
C ILE A 77 12.99 6.93 0.75
N LEU A 78 13.49 5.68 0.83
CA LEU A 78 14.85 5.36 0.37
C LEU A 78 15.01 5.59 -1.13
N GLY A 79 14.05 5.14 -1.95
CA GLY A 79 14.07 5.33 -3.40
C GLY A 79 14.13 6.82 -3.77
N TYR A 80 13.21 7.63 -3.26
CA TYR A 80 13.21 9.08 -3.52
C TYR A 80 14.43 9.78 -2.94
N GLY A 81 14.93 9.33 -1.78
CA GLY A 81 16.15 9.88 -1.18
C GLY A 81 17.38 9.61 -2.04
N LEU A 82 17.52 8.40 -2.59
CA LEU A 82 18.59 8.06 -3.52
C LEU A 82 18.46 8.79 -4.85
N GLU A 83 17.24 8.94 -5.37
CA GLU A 83 16.99 9.72 -6.59
C GLU A 83 17.35 11.20 -6.39
N LEU A 84 17.04 11.79 -5.23
CA LEU A 84 17.46 13.15 -4.88
C LEU A 84 18.99 13.27 -4.85
N ILE A 85 19.67 12.33 -4.18
CA ILE A 85 21.14 12.29 -4.14
C ILE A 85 21.70 12.17 -5.56
N ALA A 86 21.16 11.26 -6.39
CA ALA A 86 21.59 11.09 -7.78
C ALA A 86 21.43 12.38 -8.59
N ALA A 87 20.27 13.05 -8.48
CA ALA A 87 20.01 14.30 -9.18
C ALA A 87 20.99 15.41 -8.76
N VAL A 88 21.26 15.56 -7.46
CA VAL A 88 22.22 16.57 -6.97
C VAL A 88 23.64 16.25 -7.43
N LEU A 89 24.08 14.99 -7.34
CA LEU A 89 25.42 14.60 -7.78
C LEU A 89 25.62 14.77 -9.29
N GLN A 90 24.58 14.47 -10.09
CA GLN A 90 24.61 14.64 -11.54
C GLN A 90 24.70 16.12 -11.92
N GLU A 91 23.88 16.99 -11.32
CA GLU A 91 23.87 18.43 -11.60
C GLU A 91 25.12 19.15 -11.09
N CYS A 92 25.75 18.63 -10.04
CA CYS A 92 27.04 19.14 -9.55
C CYS A 92 28.24 18.57 -10.33
N GLY A 93 28.04 17.64 -11.28
CA GLY A 93 29.11 16.99 -12.03
C GLY A 93 30.06 16.16 -11.17
N THR A 94 29.61 15.69 -10.00
CA THR A 94 30.45 14.93 -9.04
C THR A 94 30.31 13.42 -9.20
N ALA A 95 29.20 12.94 -9.76
CA ALA A 95 29.04 11.54 -10.13
C ALA A 95 29.42 11.31 -11.60
N ASP A 96 30.23 10.28 -11.84
CA ASP A 96 30.41 9.73 -13.18
C ASP A 96 29.16 8.93 -13.60
N SER A 97 29.03 8.66 -14.90
CA SER A 97 27.88 7.92 -15.46
C SER A 97 27.71 6.55 -14.77
N SER A 98 28.81 5.87 -14.44
CA SER A 98 28.77 4.58 -13.77
C SER A 98 28.16 4.66 -12.37
N THR A 99 28.56 5.64 -11.55
CA THR A 99 27.97 5.84 -10.21
C THR A 99 26.51 6.22 -10.31
N TYR A 100 26.15 7.09 -11.26
CA TYR A 100 24.75 7.50 -11.49
C TYR A 100 23.85 6.30 -11.79
N PHE A 101 24.23 5.44 -12.74
CA PHE A 101 23.46 4.24 -13.06
C PHE A 101 23.43 3.24 -11.90
N GLY A 102 24.52 3.13 -11.12
CA GLY A 102 24.55 2.31 -9.91
C GLY A 102 23.51 2.76 -8.87
N ILE A 103 23.40 4.07 -8.61
CA ILE A 103 22.37 4.62 -7.72
C ILE A 103 20.98 4.37 -8.30
N TYR A 104 20.80 4.59 -9.60
CA TYR A 104 19.51 4.40 -10.27
C TYR A 104 19.04 2.94 -10.24
N ILE A 105 19.95 1.97 -10.35
CA ILE A 105 19.67 0.54 -10.13
C ILE A 105 19.12 0.30 -8.72
N ALA A 106 19.76 0.87 -7.69
CA ALA A 106 19.32 0.74 -6.31
C ALA A 106 17.92 1.36 -6.11
N THR A 107 17.70 2.58 -6.61
CA THR A 107 16.39 3.25 -6.61
C THR A 107 15.32 2.36 -7.23
N ASN A 108 15.62 1.76 -8.37
CA ASN A 108 14.70 0.89 -9.11
C ASN A 108 14.29 -0.35 -8.30
N ILE A 109 15.27 -1.00 -7.64
CA ILE A 109 15.00 -2.13 -6.74
C ILE A 109 14.05 -1.70 -5.60
N PHE A 110 14.32 -0.56 -4.97
CA PHE A 110 13.49 -0.06 -3.88
C PHE A 110 12.05 0.22 -4.32
N TYR A 111 11.85 0.87 -5.46
CA TYR A 111 10.52 1.16 -5.97
C TYR A 111 9.73 -0.09 -6.33
N TYR A 112 10.32 -1.04 -7.07
CA TYR A 112 9.61 -2.28 -7.44
C TYR A 112 9.23 -3.13 -6.22
N LEU A 113 10.12 -3.24 -5.23
CA LEU A 113 9.80 -3.92 -3.97
C LEU A 113 8.71 -3.16 -3.19
N ALA A 114 8.75 -1.83 -3.17
CA ALA A 114 7.73 -1.02 -2.52
C ALA A 114 6.35 -1.18 -3.18
N TYR A 115 6.28 -1.20 -4.52
CA TYR A 115 5.06 -1.48 -5.29
C TYR A 115 4.48 -2.86 -4.99
N TRP A 116 5.32 -3.89 -4.93
CA TRP A 116 4.90 -5.24 -4.58
C TRP A 116 4.37 -5.33 -3.15
N LEU A 117 5.04 -4.68 -2.19
CA LEU A 117 4.56 -4.62 -0.80
C LEU A 117 3.23 -3.84 -0.67
N LEU A 118 3.04 -2.77 -1.45
CA LEU A 118 1.76 -2.06 -1.50
C LEU A 118 0.66 -3.00 -2.00
N LEU A 119 0.94 -3.78 -3.05
CA LEU A 119 0.00 -4.80 -3.54
C LEU A 119 -0.27 -5.87 -2.48
N PHE A 120 0.74 -6.31 -1.74
CA PHE A 120 0.60 -7.24 -0.62
C PHE A 120 -0.38 -6.70 0.42
N VAL A 121 -0.25 -5.43 0.82
CA VAL A 121 -1.15 -4.80 1.78
C VAL A 121 -2.60 -4.81 1.29
N VAL A 122 -2.82 -4.48 0.02
CA VAL A 122 -4.18 -4.35 -0.53
C VAL A 122 -4.80 -5.72 -0.84
N VAL A 123 -4.08 -6.61 -1.52
CA VAL A 123 -4.57 -7.94 -1.90
C VAL A 123 -4.71 -8.86 -0.70
N TYR A 124 -3.69 -8.92 0.17
CA TYR A 124 -3.70 -9.89 1.28
C TYR A 124 -4.19 -9.26 2.57
N THR A 125 -3.54 -8.21 3.08
CA THR A 125 -3.83 -7.70 4.44
C THR A 125 -5.24 -7.13 4.54
N LEU A 126 -5.63 -6.22 3.64
CA LEU A 126 -6.94 -5.57 3.65
C LEU A 126 -8.08 -6.59 3.46
N ASN A 127 -8.00 -7.44 2.44
CA ASN A 127 -9.04 -8.43 2.17
C ASN A 127 -9.14 -9.48 3.28
N THR A 128 -8.02 -9.91 3.86
CA THR A 128 -8.02 -10.80 5.02
C THR A 128 -8.77 -10.17 6.19
N MET A 129 -8.47 -8.90 6.52
CA MET A 129 -9.14 -8.21 7.62
C MET A 129 -10.65 -8.04 7.38
N LEU A 130 -11.05 -7.69 6.16
CA LEU A 130 -12.46 -7.58 5.77
C LEU A 130 -13.19 -8.93 5.90
N ARG A 131 -12.56 -10.03 5.50
CA ARG A 131 -13.14 -11.38 5.62
C ARG A 131 -13.21 -11.88 7.06
N GLU A 132 -12.19 -11.61 7.86
CA GLU A 132 -12.20 -11.97 9.28
C GLU A 132 -13.40 -11.30 10.00
N HIS A 133 -13.79 -10.09 9.60
CA HIS A 133 -15.00 -9.42 10.14
C HIS A 133 -16.32 -10.10 9.76
N LEU A 134 -16.33 -10.94 8.72
CA LEU A 134 -17.51 -11.71 8.30
C LEU A 134 -17.62 -13.08 8.99
N GLY A 135 -16.79 -13.38 9.99
CA GLY A 135 -16.87 -14.62 10.76
C GLY A 135 -15.97 -15.75 10.24
N GLY A 136 -14.90 -15.41 9.51
CA GLY A 136 -13.81 -16.34 9.24
C GLY A 136 -13.27 -16.29 7.82
N MET A 137 -11.98 -16.62 7.69
CA MET A 137 -11.29 -16.71 6.41
C MET A 137 -11.21 -18.17 5.98
N THR A 138 -11.96 -18.56 4.93
CA THR A 138 -11.80 -19.90 4.37
C THR A 138 -10.41 -20.05 3.77
N SER A 139 -9.83 -21.25 3.89
CA SER A 139 -8.48 -21.54 3.37
C SER A 139 -8.34 -21.23 1.88
N VAL A 140 -9.43 -21.35 1.12
CA VAL A 140 -9.48 -21.06 -0.32
C VAL A 140 -9.03 -19.63 -0.64
N TYR A 141 -9.52 -18.62 0.09
CA TYR A 141 -9.14 -17.24 -0.21
C TYR A 141 -7.68 -16.93 0.12
N LYS A 142 -7.13 -17.55 1.18
CA LYS A 142 -5.70 -17.43 1.50
C LYS A 142 -4.84 -17.93 0.34
N VAL A 143 -5.19 -19.11 -0.19
CA VAL A 143 -4.49 -19.70 -1.33
C VAL A 143 -4.55 -18.79 -2.54
N ILE A 144 -5.73 -18.22 -2.85
CA ILE A 144 -5.90 -17.27 -3.96
C ILE A 144 -5.00 -16.03 -3.78
N TYR A 145 -5.02 -15.40 -2.60
CA TYR A 145 -4.21 -14.21 -2.35
C TYR A 145 -2.70 -14.50 -2.44
N ILE A 146 -2.25 -15.62 -1.88
CA ILE A 146 -0.84 -16.04 -1.94
C ILE A 146 -0.44 -16.35 -3.39
N ALA A 147 -1.30 -16.99 -4.17
CA ALA A 147 -1.03 -17.29 -5.58
C ALA A 147 -0.87 -16.00 -6.41
N ILE A 148 -1.78 -15.04 -6.27
CA ILE A 148 -1.69 -13.73 -6.94
C ILE A 148 -0.38 -13.03 -6.55
N LEU A 149 -0.07 -12.97 -5.25
CA LEU A 149 1.12 -12.28 -4.77
C LEU A 149 2.42 -12.97 -5.12
N GLY A 150 2.45 -14.31 -5.12
CA GLY A 150 3.60 -15.10 -5.52
C GLY A 150 3.92 -14.94 -7.01
N PHE A 151 2.88 -14.97 -7.85
CA PHE A 151 3.03 -14.68 -9.28
C PHE A 151 3.53 -13.24 -9.52
N MET A 152 2.91 -12.26 -8.85
CA MET A 152 3.36 -10.87 -8.96
C MET A 152 4.77 -10.67 -8.42
N PHE A 153 5.18 -11.39 -7.37
CA PHE A 153 6.55 -11.34 -6.86
C PHE A 153 7.56 -11.84 -7.89
N ALA A 154 7.26 -12.95 -8.57
CA ALA A 154 8.10 -13.48 -9.63
C ALA A 154 8.26 -12.46 -10.79
N LEU A 155 7.17 -11.80 -11.18
CA LEU A 155 7.21 -10.72 -12.17
C LEU A 155 8.02 -9.51 -11.68
N THR A 156 7.88 -9.10 -10.41
CA THR A 156 8.66 -8.02 -9.80
C THR A 156 10.16 -8.34 -9.85
N VAL A 157 10.57 -9.55 -9.48
CA VAL A 157 11.97 -9.98 -9.51
C VAL A 157 12.51 -10.01 -10.94
N ALA A 158 11.74 -10.55 -11.90
CA ALA A 158 12.12 -10.55 -13.30
C ALA A 158 12.28 -9.12 -13.86
N GLN A 159 11.34 -8.23 -13.53
CA GLN A 159 11.37 -6.84 -13.95
C GLN A 159 12.56 -6.09 -13.36
N ILE A 160 12.86 -6.30 -12.07
CA ILE A 160 14.08 -5.76 -11.44
C ILE A 160 15.31 -6.28 -12.19
N GLY A 161 15.42 -7.59 -12.39
CA GLY A 161 16.58 -8.20 -13.04
C GLY A 161 16.87 -7.62 -14.43
N ILE A 162 15.86 -7.57 -15.30
CA ILE A 162 16.05 -7.06 -16.66
C ILE A 162 16.27 -5.54 -16.70
N SER A 163 15.56 -4.78 -15.85
CA SER A 163 15.74 -3.32 -15.78
C SER A 163 17.13 -2.98 -15.25
N SER A 164 17.59 -3.66 -14.20
CA SER A 164 18.93 -3.49 -13.65
C SER A 164 20.02 -3.92 -14.62
N TYR A 165 19.80 -4.99 -15.40
CA TYR A 165 20.72 -5.37 -16.46
C TYR A 165 20.84 -4.28 -17.54
N ASN A 166 19.73 -3.76 -18.05
CA ASN A 166 19.73 -2.69 -19.06
C ASN A 166 20.36 -1.37 -18.56
N LEU A 167 20.25 -1.08 -17.26
CA LEU A 167 20.95 0.05 -16.65
C LEU A 167 22.45 -0.25 -16.47
N TRP A 168 22.80 -1.48 -16.09
CA TRP A 168 24.18 -1.90 -15.94
C TRP A 168 24.95 -1.89 -17.27
N THR A 169 24.31 -2.24 -18.40
CA THR A 169 24.94 -2.15 -19.72
C THR A 169 25.38 -0.72 -20.09
N GLN A 170 24.81 0.30 -19.44
CA GLN A 170 25.19 1.72 -19.62
C GLN A 170 26.35 2.16 -18.72
N THR A 171 26.87 1.26 -17.86
CA THR A 171 28.06 1.52 -17.03
C THR A 171 29.34 1.18 -17.78
N ASN A 172 30.49 1.64 -17.28
CA ASN A 172 31.80 1.29 -17.84
C ASN A 172 31.99 -0.24 -17.91
N GLY A 173 31.58 -0.97 -16.86
CA GLY A 173 31.69 -2.43 -16.84
C GLY A 173 30.80 -3.13 -17.88
N GLY A 174 29.63 -2.57 -18.19
CA GLY A 174 28.77 -3.08 -19.26
C GLY A 174 29.35 -2.80 -20.65
N TYR A 175 29.87 -1.59 -20.85
CA TYR A 175 30.54 -1.19 -22.09
C TYR A 175 31.79 -2.02 -22.36
N ASP A 176 32.67 -2.19 -21.36
CA ASP A 176 33.89 -2.99 -21.47
C ASP A 176 33.60 -4.47 -21.77
N ALA A 177 32.46 -4.98 -21.30
CA ALA A 177 32.00 -6.34 -21.57
C ALA A 177 31.34 -6.50 -22.95
N ASN A 178 31.18 -5.42 -23.74
CA ASN A 178 30.38 -5.39 -24.98
C ASN A 178 28.96 -5.93 -24.76
N ALA A 179 28.36 -5.62 -23.61
CA ALA A 179 27.02 -6.10 -23.27
C ALA A 179 25.94 -5.26 -23.98
N GLU A 180 25.09 -5.92 -24.77
CA GLU A 180 23.98 -5.26 -25.46
C GLU A 180 22.74 -5.17 -24.56
N PRO A 181 22.04 -4.00 -24.53
CA PRO A 181 20.81 -3.85 -23.76
C PRO A 181 19.65 -4.63 -24.39
N ILE A 182 18.85 -5.27 -23.56
CA ILE A 182 17.70 -6.09 -23.96
C ILE A 182 16.42 -5.25 -23.82
N ILE A 183 16.24 -4.27 -24.71
CA ILE A 183 15.19 -3.24 -24.59
C ILE A 183 13.80 -3.81 -24.89
N GLN A 184 13.62 -4.47 -26.04
CA GLN A 184 12.29 -4.94 -26.47
C GLN A 184 11.66 -5.95 -25.49
N PRO A 185 12.37 -7.00 -25.03
CA PRO A 185 11.82 -7.91 -24.01
C PRO A 185 11.55 -7.22 -22.67
N ALA A 186 12.36 -6.22 -22.27
CA ALA A 186 12.15 -5.47 -21.04
C ALA A 186 10.84 -4.66 -21.08
N GLU A 187 10.54 -4.00 -22.20
CA GLU A 187 9.29 -3.26 -22.36
C GLU A 187 8.08 -4.21 -22.43
N GLY A 188 8.21 -5.35 -23.11
CA GLY A 188 7.17 -6.39 -23.09
C GLY A 188 6.88 -6.91 -21.68
N LEU A 189 7.92 -7.17 -20.88
CA LEU A 189 7.78 -7.58 -19.49
C LEU A 189 7.18 -6.47 -18.61
N ARG A 190 7.57 -5.21 -18.83
CA ARG A 190 7.02 -4.04 -18.13
C ARG A 190 5.52 -3.90 -18.36
N ILE A 191 5.06 -4.02 -19.61
CA ILE A 191 3.64 -3.98 -19.96
C ILE A 191 2.90 -5.14 -19.28
N ALA A 192 3.43 -6.36 -19.37
CA ALA A 192 2.83 -7.52 -18.72
C ALA A 192 2.73 -7.32 -17.19
N TYR A 193 3.80 -6.82 -16.55
CA TYR A 193 3.81 -6.48 -15.13
C TYR A 193 2.71 -5.49 -14.77
N ILE A 194 2.57 -4.38 -15.50
CA ILE A 194 1.54 -3.37 -15.24
C ILE A 194 0.13 -3.94 -15.44
N VAL A 195 -0.10 -4.73 -16.49
CA VAL A 195 -1.40 -5.36 -16.77
C VAL A 195 -1.77 -6.34 -15.65
N PHE A 196 -0.86 -7.23 -15.24
CA PHE A 196 -1.13 -8.17 -14.16
C PHE A 196 -1.27 -7.48 -12.80
N TYR A 197 -0.55 -6.38 -12.56
CA TYR A 197 -0.74 -5.55 -11.37
C TYR A 197 -2.15 -4.95 -11.36
N LEU A 198 -2.59 -4.36 -12.48
CA LEU A 198 -3.93 -3.80 -12.63
C LEU A 198 -5.02 -4.86 -12.42
N VAL A 199 -4.89 -6.03 -13.05
CA VAL A 199 -5.83 -7.15 -12.85
C VAL A 199 -5.86 -7.57 -11.37
N SER A 200 -4.71 -7.66 -10.71
CA SER A 200 -4.62 -8.00 -9.29
C SER A 200 -5.34 -6.97 -8.40
N VAL A 201 -5.19 -5.67 -8.71
CA VAL A 201 -5.90 -4.57 -8.03
C VAL A 201 -7.41 -4.69 -8.25
N LEU A 202 -7.86 -4.96 -9.48
CA LEU A 202 -9.29 -5.09 -9.80
C LEU A 202 -9.93 -6.30 -9.11
N VAL A 203 -9.27 -7.47 -9.14
CA VAL A 203 -9.73 -8.68 -8.44
C VAL A 203 -9.81 -8.43 -6.93
N SER A 204 -8.77 -7.84 -6.34
CA SER A 204 -8.75 -7.45 -4.94
C SER A 204 -9.84 -6.44 -4.59
N GLY A 205 -10.07 -5.46 -5.47
CA GLY A 205 -11.13 -4.47 -5.35
C GLY A 205 -12.51 -5.13 -5.34
N ALA A 206 -12.79 -6.04 -6.28
CA ALA A 206 -14.05 -6.77 -6.33
C ALA A 206 -14.29 -7.61 -5.06
N LEU A 207 -13.25 -8.30 -4.55
CA LEU A 207 -13.34 -9.12 -3.34
C LEU A 207 -13.56 -8.26 -2.08
N SER A 208 -12.89 -7.11 -1.97
CA SER A 208 -13.08 -6.18 -0.85
C SER A 208 -14.47 -5.55 -0.86
N LEU A 209 -14.98 -5.14 -2.03
CA LEU A 209 -16.35 -4.63 -2.19
C LEU A 209 -17.40 -5.69 -1.85
N GLN A 210 -17.22 -6.93 -2.32
CA GLN A 210 -18.09 -8.05 -1.95
C GLN A 210 -18.14 -8.24 -0.42
N ALA A 211 -16.99 -8.18 0.25
CA ALA A 211 -16.92 -8.29 1.70
C ALA A 211 -17.65 -7.14 2.40
N ILE A 212 -17.52 -5.91 1.90
CA ILE A 212 -18.22 -4.74 2.45
C ILE A 212 -19.73 -4.83 2.24
N PHE A 213 -20.19 -5.28 1.08
CA PHE A 213 -21.62 -5.50 0.83
C PHE A 213 -22.20 -6.59 1.74
N ALA A 214 -21.45 -7.66 1.99
CA ALA A 214 -21.83 -8.69 2.96
C ALA A 214 -21.84 -8.16 4.41
N MET A 215 -20.94 -7.23 4.77
CA MET A 215 -20.99 -6.55 6.08
C MET A 215 -22.25 -5.69 6.20
N ARG A 216 -22.59 -4.95 5.14
CA ARG A 216 -23.79 -4.11 5.09
C ARG A 216 -25.08 -4.94 5.18
N SER A 217 -25.16 -6.08 4.50
CA SER A 217 -26.33 -6.97 4.59
C SER A 217 -26.54 -7.51 6.01
N ARG A 218 -25.46 -7.67 6.77
CA ARG A 218 -25.47 -8.06 8.20
C ARG A 218 -25.61 -6.88 9.17
N ARG A 219 -25.91 -5.67 8.67
CA ARG A 219 -26.06 -4.44 9.47
C ARG A 219 -24.81 -4.07 10.30
N LEU A 220 -23.63 -4.49 9.86
CA LEU A 220 -22.37 -4.08 10.47
C LEU A 220 -22.01 -2.64 10.05
N PRO A 221 -21.34 -1.85 10.91
CA PRO A 221 -20.97 -0.47 10.63
C PRO A 221 -19.87 -0.39 9.56
N GLY A 222 -20.27 -0.34 8.28
CA GLY A 222 -19.36 -0.32 7.13
C GLY A 222 -19.62 0.80 6.11
N GLY A 223 -20.52 1.74 6.41
CA GLY A 223 -20.95 2.78 5.45
C GLY A 223 -19.80 3.66 4.94
N ASP A 224 -19.04 4.28 5.84
CA ASP A 224 -17.94 5.17 5.46
C ASP A 224 -16.70 4.40 4.96
N LEU A 225 -16.49 3.17 5.44
CA LEU A 225 -15.44 2.26 4.96
C LEU A 225 -15.55 1.99 3.45
N LEU A 226 -16.78 1.89 2.92
CA LEU A 226 -17.02 1.68 1.50
C LEU A 226 -16.42 2.81 0.65
N GLY A 227 -16.59 4.07 1.08
CA GLY A 227 -16.06 5.23 0.37
C GLY A 227 -14.54 5.20 0.28
N TRP A 228 -13.86 4.89 1.38
CA TRP A 228 -12.40 4.81 1.42
C TRP A 228 -11.84 3.65 0.58
N VAL A 229 -12.51 2.50 0.56
CA VAL A 229 -12.09 1.36 -0.28
C VAL A 229 -12.31 1.65 -1.77
N ILE A 230 -13.42 2.30 -2.14
CA ILE A 230 -13.63 2.76 -3.53
C ILE A 230 -12.57 3.77 -3.93
N ALA A 231 -12.25 4.74 -3.07
CA ALA A 231 -11.22 5.74 -3.33
C ALA A 231 -9.82 5.10 -3.50
N LEU A 232 -9.49 4.11 -2.67
CA LEU A 232 -8.26 3.31 -2.80
C LEU A 232 -8.21 2.57 -4.15
N ILE A 233 -9.26 1.84 -4.51
CA ILE A 233 -9.31 1.09 -5.78
C ILE A 233 -9.18 2.07 -6.96
N PHE A 234 -9.90 3.18 -6.92
CA PHE A 234 -9.83 4.21 -7.97
C PHE A 234 -8.42 4.78 -8.12
N ALA A 235 -7.78 5.18 -7.03
CA ALA A 235 -6.41 5.69 -7.07
C ALA A 235 -5.45 4.63 -7.62
N MET A 236 -5.57 3.37 -7.16
CA MET A 236 -4.72 2.28 -7.62
C MET A 236 -4.91 1.94 -9.10
N VAL A 237 -6.15 1.91 -9.58
CA VAL A 237 -6.47 1.67 -10.99
C VAL A 237 -5.95 2.81 -11.86
N LEU A 238 -6.18 4.05 -11.45
CA LEU A 238 -5.83 5.20 -12.27
C LEU A 238 -4.31 5.34 -12.47
N TRP A 239 -3.50 5.15 -11.42
CA TRP A 239 -2.04 5.17 -11.61
C TRP A 239 -1.56 4.03 -12.52
N ASN A 240 -2.11 2.81 -12.37
CA ASN A 240 -1.74 1.69 -13.24
C ASN A 240 -2.15 1.92 -14.71
N LEU A 241 -3.34 2.49 -14.95
CA LEU A 241 -3.79 2.84 -16.29
C LEU A 241 -2.88 3.89 -16.93
N LEU A 242 -2.51 4.93 -16.19
CA LEU A 242 -1.59 5.95 -16.67
C LEU A 242 -0.18 5.37 -16.93
N SER A 243 0.30 4.47 -16.08
CA SER A 243 1.57 3.75 -16.31
C SER A 243 1.50 2.87 -17.55
N LEU A 244 0.35 2.24 -17.82
CA LEU A 244 0.14 1.44 -19.01
C LEU A 244 0.16 2.29 -20.28
N VAL A 245 -0.46 3.49 -20.24
CA VAL A 245 -0.40 4.45 -21.36
C VAL A 245 1.05 4.84 -21.64
N PHE A 246 1.85 5.14 -20.62
CA PHE A 246 3.27 5.44 -20.78
C PHE A 246 4.08 4.30 -21.39
N ALA A 247 3.83 3.06 -20.94
CA ALA A 247 4.52 1.91 -21.49
C ALA A 247 4.12 1.63 -22.95
N ALA A 248 2.84 1.85 -23.28
CA ALA A 248 2.32 1.65 -24.63
C ALA A 248 2.85 2.70 -25.63
N THR A 249 2.95 3.97 -25.24
CA THR A 249 3.51 5.03 -26.10
C THR A 249 4.98 4.80 -26.39
N TYR A 250 5.74 4.36 -25.38
CA TYR A 250 7.15 3.99 -25.54
C TYR A 250 7.33 2.86 -26.57
N LEU A 251 6.44 1.86 -26.55
CA LEU A 251 6.44 0.75 -27.52
C LEU A 251 6.14 1.20 -28.96
N GLN A 252 5.35 2.26 -29.13
CA GLN A 252 5.02 2.83 -30.45
C GLN A 252 6.13 3.70 -31.04
N ASN A 253 7.23 3.94 -30.31
CA ASN A 253 8.28 4.90 -30.67
C ASN A 253 7.76 6.33 -30.90
N GLU A 254 6.63 6.68 -30.30
CA GLU A 254 6.06 8.03 -30.32
C GLU A 254 6.42 8.70 -28.97
N PRO A 255 7.52 9.47 -28.90
CA PRO A 255 7.95 10.08 -27.65
C PRO A 255 6.88 11.09 -27.20
N LEU A 256 6.46 10.98 -25.94
CA LEU A 256 5.64 12.05 -25.35
C LEU A 256 6.46 13.34 -25.30
N GLU A 257 5.80 14.45 -25.62
CA GLU A 257 6.33 15.78 -25.35
C GLU A 257 6.71 15.90 -23.87
N PHE A 258 7.79 16.64 -23.60
CA PHE A 258 8.34 16.80 -22.26
C PHE A 258 7.29 17.23 -21.24
N ASP A 259 6.49 18.26 -21.57
CA ASP A 259 5.46 18.80 -20.67
C ASP A 259 4.41 17.76 -20.30
N ALA A 260 4.00 16.92 -21.27
CA ALA A 260 3.07 15.83 -21.03
C ALA A 260 3.68 14.74 -20.16
N SER A 261 4.94 14.36 -20.42
CA SER A 261 5.67 13.37 -19.63
C SER A 261 5.85 13.81 -18.18
N ALA A 262 6.26 15.07 -17.98
CA ALA A 262 6.40 15.68 -16.67
C ALA A 262 5.06 15.71 -15.93
N GLY A 263 4.01 16.27 -16.55
CA GLY A 263 2.68 16.35 -15.96
C GLY A 263 2.12 14.99 -15.55
N LEU A 264 2.26 13.98 -16.42
CA LEU A 264 1.82 12.62 -16.10
C LEU A 264 2.63 11.98 -14.96
N SER A 265 3.93 12.27 -14.85
CA SER A 265 4.77 11.79 -13.73
C SER A 265 4.26 12.33 -12.38
N TYR A 266 3.90 13.61 -12.31
CA TYR A 266 3.26 14.19 -11.12
C TYR A 266 1.93 13.50 -10.79
N VAL A 267 1.10 13.26 -11.80
CA VAL A 267 -0.22 12.62 -11.61
C VAL A 267 -0.07 11.17 -11.15
N LEU A 268 0.90 10.43 -11.71
CA LEU A 268 1.22 9.06 -11.28
C LEU A 268 1.62 9.01 -9.81
N ASN A 269 2.62 9.82 -9.44
CA ASN A 269 3.12 9.89 -8.07
C ASN A 269 2.02 10.35 -7.09
N PHE A 270 1.13 11.24 -7.54
CA PHE A 270 -0.02 11.70 -6.76
C PHE A 270 -1.00 10.56 -6.45
N PHE A 271 -1.45 9.81 -7.45
CA PHE A 271 -2.38 8.69 -7.22
C PHE A 271 -1.73 7.53 -6.45
N GLN A 272 -0.43 7.33 -6.66
CA GLN A 272 0.34 6.40 -5.85
C GLN A 272 0.37 6.82 -4.38
N ALA A 273 0.71 8.08 -4.07
CA ALA A 273 0.71 8.61 -2.71
C ALA A 273 -0.70 8.58 -2.07
N LEU A 274 -1.75 8.90 -2.84
CA LEU A 274 -3.14 8.79 -2.40
C LEU A 274 -3.50 7.36 -1.99
N SER A 275 -2.97 6.35 -2.68
CA SER A 275 -3.22 4.94 -2.32
C SER A 275 -2.72 4.65 -0.89
N PHE A 276 -1.54 5.14 -0.51
CA PHE A 276 -1.05 5.04 0.87
C PHE A 276 -1.92 5.81 1.86
N ILE A 277 -2.30 7.04 1.53
CA ILE A 277 -3.15 7.88 2.38
C ILE A 277 -4.51 7.20 2.63
N PHE A 278 -5.14 6.63 1.59
CA PHE A 278 -6.40 5.92 1.74
C PHE A 278 -6.26 4.67 2.59
N ILE A 279 -5.13 3.96 2.54
CA ILE A 279 -4.86 2.85 3.48
C ILE A 279 -4.78 3.36 4.93
N LEU A 280 -4.17 4.53 5.19
CA LEU A 280 -4.18 5.15 6.53
C LEU A 280 -5.61 5.49 6.98
N CYS A 281 -6.43 6.06 6.10
CA CYS A 281 -7.83 6.37 6.38
C CYS A 281 -8.63 5.11 6.70
N ILE A 282 -8.46 4.05 5.90
CA ILE A 282 -9.06 2.74 6.14
C ILE A 282 -8.61 2.22 7.51
N ALA A 283 -7.30 2.22 7.82
CA ALA A 283 -6.80 1.69 9.09
C ALA A 283 -7.32 2.43 10.33
N LYS A 284 -7.59 3.73 10.22
CA LYS A 284 -8.16 4.55 11.30
C LYS A 284 -9.67 4.34 11.49
N HIS A 285 -10.35 3.71 10.54
CA HIS A 285 -11.80 3.65 10.51
C HIS A 285 -12.41 2.92 11.73
N VAL A 286 -13.55 3.41 12.22
CA VAL A 286 -14.23 2.93 13.45
C VAL A 286 -14.74 1.48 13.33
N ALA A 287 -14.88 0.95 12.12
CA ALA A 287 -15.26 -0.45 11.90
C ALA A 287 -14.34 -1.44 12.63
N TRP A 288 -13.07 -1.08 12.84
CA TRP A 288 -12.07 -1.95 13.46
C TRP A 288 -12.14 -2.02 14.99
N THR A 289 -12.90 -1.13 15.65
CA THR A 289 -12.98 -1.08 17.12
C THR A 289 -14.15 -1.86 17.70
N LYS A 290 -15.16 -2.21 16.89
CA LYS A 290 -16.45 -2.77 17.38
C LYS A 290 -16.55 -4.29 17.37
N THR A 291 -15.54 -5.00 16.89
CA THR A 291 -15.60 -6.45 16.65
C THR A 291 -15.43 -7.30 17.92
N ALA A 292 -15.11 -6.71 19.07
CA ALA A 292 -14.83 -7.43 20.31
C ALA A 292 -16.07 -7.84 21.15
N ALA A 293 -17.27 -7.33 20.83
CA ALA A 293 -18.45 -7.49 21.70
C ALA A 293 -19.58 -8.38 21.15
N ALA A 294 -19.43 -8.98 19.96
CA ALA A 294 -20.45 -9.88 19.40
C ALA A 294 -20.22 -11.37 19.73
N THR A 295 -19.26 -11.68 20.60
CA THR A 295 -19.05 -13.02 21.13
C THR A 295 -20.02 -13.25 22.28
N THR A 296 -21.16 -13.87 21.95
CA THR A 296 -21.92 -14.73 22.87
C THR A 296 -22.25 -14.13 24.23
N THR A 297 -22.90 -12.98 24.31
CA THR A 297 -23.98 -12.94 25.29
C THR A 297 -25.03 -13.89 24.72
N PRO A 298 -25.29 -15.07 25.34
CA PRO A 298 -26.54 -15.75 25.05
C PRO A 298 -27.61 -14.67 25.20
N VAL A 299 -28.54 -14.60 24.25
CA VAL A 299 -29.75 -13.85 24.48
C VAL A 299 -30.35 -14.49 25.74
N THR A 300 -30.05 -13.90 26.89
CA THR A 300 -30.76 -14.19 28.12
C THR A 300 -32.15 -13.75 27.74
N TYR A 301 -32.99 -14.71 27.37
CA TYR A 301 -34.41 -14.49 27.30
C TYR A 301 -34.72 -13.85 28.64
N ALA A 302 -35.00 -12.55 28.63
CA ALA A 302 -35.62 -11.92 29.77
C ALA A 302 -36.81 -12.83 30.08
N PRO A 303 -36.92 -13.39 31.30
CA PRO A 303 -38.12 -14.13 31.65
C PRO A 303 -39.26 -13.21 31.29
N VAL A 304 -40.13 -13.68 30.39
CA VAL A 304 -41.37 -12.98 30.09
C VAL A 304 -42.01 -12.79 31.45
N ASP A 305 -42.05 -11.54 31.93
CA ASP A 305 -42.78 -11.20 33.14
C ASP A 305 -44.15 -11.81 32.94
N GLN A 306 -44.46 -12.83 33.75
CA GLN A 306 -45.76 -13.44 33.77
C GLN A 306 -46.74 -12.30 33.94
N GLN A 307 -47.53 -12.05 32.89
CA GLN A 307 -48.63 -11.11 32.93
C GLN A 307 -49.39 -11.37 34.22
N PRO A 308 -49.65 -10.35 35.07
CA PRO A 308 -50.43 -10.55 36.27
C PRO A 308 -51.77 -11.15 35.86
N THR A 309 -51.98 -12.41 36.19
CA THR A 309 -53.26 -13.09 36.07
C THR A 309 -54.23 -12.30 36.94
N TYR A 310 -55.04 -11.46 36.30
CA TYR A 310 -56.21 -10.89 36.93
C TYR A 310 -57.08 -12.06 37.36
N ALA A 311 -57.21 -12.24 38.67
CA ALA A 311 -58.14 -13.19 39.26
C ALA A 311 -59.56 -12.75 38.88
N TYR A 312 -60.06 -13.29 37.77
CA TYR A 312 -61.48 -13.23 37.45
C TYR A 312 -62.15 -14.29 38.33
N THR A 313 -62.80 -13.84 39.40
CA THR A 313 -63.72 -14.65 40.19
C THR A 313 -64.89 -15.06 39.29
N ALA A 314 -64.73 -16.17 38.57
CA ALA A 314 -65.81 -16.82 37.85
C ALA A 314 -66.77 -17.47 38.87
N PRO A 315 -68.09 -17.31 38.72
CA PRO A 315 -69.07 -18.03 39.53
C PRO A 315 -68.92 -19.53 39.31
N ALA A 316 -69.10 -20.30 40.38
CA ALA A 316 -68.94 -21.74 40.42
C ALA A 316 -69.76 -22.44 39.31
N GLY A 317 -69.07 -23.23 38.47
CA GLY A 317 -69.72 -24.31 37.73
C GLY A 317 -69.42 -24.44 36.25
N GLN A 318 -68.17 -24.40 35.79
CA GLN A 318 -67.80 -25.00 34.50
C GLN A 318 -66.43 -25.68 34.53
N GLN A 319 -66.42 -26.96 34.14
CA GLN A 319 -65.24 -27.80 34.01
C GLN A 319 -64.37 -27.30 32.84
N GLN A 320 -63.23 -26.67 33.13
CA GLN A 320 -62.24 -26.33 32.12
C GLN A 320 -61.23 -27.46 31.95
N TYR A 321 -61.24 -28.06 30.76
CA TYR A 321 -60.25 -29.01 30.27
C TYR A 321 -58.90 -28.31 30.07
N TYR A 322 -57.90 -28.71 30.85
CA TYR A 322 -56.51 -28.28 30.70
C TYR A 322 -55.87 -28.99 29.50
N TYR A 323 -55.59 -28.24 28.42
CA TYR A 323 -54.69 -28.69 27.36
C TYR A 323 -53.24 -28.43 27.80
N GLN A 324 -52.55 -29.49 28.21
CA GLN A 324 -51.13 -29.46 28.54
C GLN A 324 -50.33 -29.51 27.23
N GLN A 325 -49.89 -28.35 26.71
CA GLN A 325 -48.92 -28.31 25.61
C GLN A 325 -47.54 -28.71 26.15
N GLN A 326 -47.17 -29.98 25.95
CA GLN A 326 -45.82 -30.47 26.15
C GLN A 326 -44.88 -29.85 25.11
N ALA A 327 -43.86 -29.13 25.59
CA ALA A 327 -42.77 -28.66 24.75
C ALA A 327 -41.89 -29.85 24.28
N PRO A 328 -41.48 -29.90 23.01
CA PRO A 328 -40.67 -30.98 22.48
C PRO A 328 -39.25 -30.97 23.06
N VAL A 329 -38.87 -32.07 23.71
CA VAL A 329 -37.50 -32.34 24.19
C VAL A 329 -36.66 -32.83 23.01
N TYR A 330 -35.74 -31.99 22.53
CA TYR A 330 -34.74 -32.40 21.54
C TYR A 330 -33.60 -33.13 22.24
N ASN A 331 -33.52 -34.45 22.02
CA ASN A 331 -32.48 -35.30 22.56
C ASN A 331 -31.30 -35.35 21.56
N SER A 332 -30.29 -34.50 21.75
CA SER A 332 -29.07 -34.54 20.93
C SER A 332 -28.14 -35.66 21.42
N THR A 333 -28.33 -36.86 20.89
CA THR A 333 -27.36 -37.95 20.99
C THR A 333 -26.29 -37.77 19.92
N VAL A 334 -25.05 -37.51 20.35
CA VAL A 334 -23.86 -37.46 19.48
C VAL A 334 -23.29 -38.89 19.41
N PRO A 335 -23.17 -39.52 18.22
CA PRO A 335 -22.45 -40.77 18.08
C PRO A 335 -20.95 -40.48 18.00
N THR A 336 -20.20 -41.07 18.93
CA THR A 336 -18.75 -41.21 18.86
C THR A 336 -18.37 -42.25 17.80
N LYS A 337 -17.52 -41.85 16.85
CA LYS A 337 -16.56 -42.71 16.17
C LYS A 337 -15.27 -41.94 15.99
#